data_AF-A0A2Z5ZXY5-F1
#
_entry.id   AF-A0A2Z5ZXY5-F1
#
_cell.length_a   1.000
_cell.length_b   1.000
_cell.length_c   1.000
_cell.angle_alpha   90.00
_cell.angle_beta   90.00
_cell.angle_gamma   90.00
#
_symmetry.space_group_name_H-M   'P 1'
#
loop_
_entity.id
_entity.type
_entity.pdbx_description
1 polymer ?
#
loop_
_entity_poly.entity_id
_entity_poly.type
_entity_poly.pdbx_seq_one_letter_code
_entity_poly.pdbx_strand_id
1 'polypeptide(L)'
;HYPLNFVTPGTMLPGALVGGAFFGLLFYPGNWAIFGPTHLPIVVEGTLLSMADYMGHLYVRTGTPEYVRHIEQGSLRTFGGHTTVIA
;
A
#
# COMPACT_ATOMS: atom_id res chain seq x y z
N HIS A 1 -28.66 32.66 -7.09
CA HIS A 1 -28.73 32.13 -5.72
C HIS A 1 -29.47 30.81 -5.73
N TYR A 2 -28.75 29.71 -5.93
CA TYR A 2 -29.35 28.37 -5.87
C TYR A 2 -29.29 27.87 -4.43
N PRO A 3 -30.37 27.25 -3.89
CA PRO A 3 -30.38 26.77 -2.52
C PRO A 3 -29.36 25.62 -2.36
N LEU A 4 -28.64 25.60 -1.24
CA LEU A 4 -27.63 24.59 -0.89
C LEU A 4 -28.17 23.13 -0.89
N ASN A 5 -29.50 22.98 -0.91
CA ASN A 5 -30.20 21.70 -1.08
C ASN A 5 -30.09 21.12 -2.50
N PHE A 6 -29.71 21.94 -3.49
CA PHE A 6 -29.39 21.51 -4.85
C PHE A 6 -27.95 21.00 -4.98
N VAL A 7 -27.08 21.32 -4.01
CA VAL A 7 -25.66 21.01 -4.07
C VAL A 7 -25.26 19.78 -3.26
N THR A 8 -25.69 19.56 -2.00
CA THR A 8 -25.46 18.26 -1.30
C THR A 8 -25.92 18.23 0.17
N PRO A 9 -26.95 17.43 0.53
CA PRO A 9 -26.88 16.75 1.84
C PRO A 9 -27.21 15.24 1.78
N GLY A 10 -28.08 14.79 0.87
CA GLY A 10 -28.57 13.41 0.85
C GLY A 10 -27.57 12.37 0.34
N THR A 11 -26.65 12.78 -0.54
CA THR A 11 -25.69 11.88 -1.20
C THR A 11 -24.32 11.85 -0.54
N MET A 12 -24.02 12.76 0.39
CA MET A 12 -22.71 12.85 1.03
C MET A 12 -22.43 11.65 1.94
N LEU A 13 -23.39 11.26 2.78
CA LEU A 13 -23.23 10.14 3.70
C LEU A 13 -23.11 8.80 2.94
N PRO A 14 -24.01 8.46 1.99
CA PRO A 14 -23.84 7.24 1.18
C PRO A 14 -22.57 7.30 0.30
N GLY A 15 -22.26 8.44 -0.28
CA GLY A 15 -21.09 8.63 -1.14
C GLY A 15 -19.76 8.51 -0.38
N ALA A 16 -19.68 9.00 0.85
CA ALA A 16 -18.50 8.84 1.70
C ALA A 16 -18.29 7.38 2.14
N LEU A 17 -19.37 6.67 2.47
CA LEU A 17 -19.30 5.25 2.85
C LEU A 17 -18.85 4.38 1.67
N VAL A 18 -19.53 4.52 0.52
CA VAL A 18 -19.20 3.75 -0.69
C VAL A 18 -17.83 4.17 -1.21
N GLY A 19 -17.57 5.46 -1.36
CA GLY A 19 -16.30 5.98 -1.85
C GLY A 19 -15.12 5.56 -0.97
N GLY A 20 -15.25 5.65 0.35
CA GLY A 20 -14.21 5.22 1.29
C GLY A 20 -13.94 3.72 1.23
N ALA A 21 -14.99 2.89 1.19
CA ALA A 21 -14.86 1.43 1.09
C ALA A 21 -14.21 1.01 -0.24
N PHE A 22 -14.65 1.59 -1.36
CA PHE A 22 -14.08 1.31 -2.68
C PHE A 22 -12.63 1.80 -2.79
N PHE A 23 -12.32 2.98 -2.22
CA PHE A 23 -10.97 3.50 -2.21
C PHE A 23 -10.03 2.57 -1.45
N GLY A 24 -10.38 2.16 -0.23
CA GLY A 24 -9.56 1.24 0.56
C GLY A 24 -9.38 -0.12 -0.14
N LEU A 25 -10.46 -0.70 -0.64
CA LEU A 25 -10.43 -2.02 -1.28
C LEU A 25 -9.61 -2.04 -2.58
N LEU A 26 -9.70 -0.99 -3.39
CA LEU A 26 -9.06 -0.95 -4.70
C LEU A 26 -7.65 -0.36 -4.66
N PHE A 27 -7.23 0.21 -3.54
CA PHE A 27 -5.91 0.83 -3.44
C PHE A 27 -4.78 -0.17 -3.72
N TYR A 28 -4.73 -1.29 -3.01
CA TYR A 28 -3.67 -2.29 -3.22
C TYR A 28 -3.76 -2.99 -4.59
N PRO A 29 -4.93 -3.51 -5.04
CA PRO A 29 -5.06 -4.11 -6.37
C PRO A 29 -4.79 -3.13 -7.52
N GLY A 30 -5.18 -1.86 -7.39
CA GLY A 30 -4.95 -0.84 -8.40
C GLY A 30 -3.48 -0.48 -8.55
N ASN A 31 -2.74 -0.45 -7.44
CA ASN A 31 -1.29 -0.19 -7.45
C ASN A 31 -0.46 -1.41 -7.89
N TRP A 32 -1.01 -2.63 -7.79
CA TRP A 32 -0.30 -3.87 -8.15
C TRP A 32 0.19 -3.90 -9.60
N ALA A 33 -0.53 -3.29 -10.55
CA ALA A 33 -0.12 -3.25 -11.94
C ALA A 33 1.25 -2.55 -12.15
N ILE A 34 1.60 -1.62 -11.27
CA ILE A 34 2.84 -0.84 -11.34
C ILE A 34 3.92 -1.48 -10.46
N PHE A 35 3.58 -1.89 -9.24
CA PHE A 35 4.56 -2.38 -8.27
C PHE A 35 4.76 -3.90 -8.27
N GLY A 36 3.84 -4.68 -8.86
CA GLY A 36 3.93 -6.14 -8.96
C GLY A 36 5.28 -6.65 -9.50
N PRO A 37 5.83 -6.06 -10.58
CA PRO A 37 7.15 -6.43 -11.09
C PRO A 37 8.31 -6.20 -10.10
N THR A 38 8.17 -5.28 -9.15
CA THR A 38 9.21 -5.01 -8.15
C THR A 38 9.23 -6.01 -7.01
N HIS A 39 8.21 -6.86 -6.89
CA HIS A 39 8.14 -7.94 -5.88
C HIS A 39 8.74 -9.26 -6.36
N LEU A 40 9.32 -9.32 -7.56
CA LEU A 40 9.99 -10.54 -8.02
C LEU A 40 11.20 -10.86 -7.11
N PRO A 41 11.39 -12.15 -6.75
CA PRO A 41 12.51 -12.57 -5.94
C PRO A 41 13.81 -12.54 -6.74
N ILE A 42 14.87 -11.99 -6.13
CA ILE A 42 16.23 -12.00 -6.62
C ILE A 42 17.17 -12.50 -5.52
N VAL A 43 18.16 -13.32 -5.89
CA VAL A 43 19.20 -13.78 -4.96
C VAL A 43 20.43 -12.91 -5.13
N VAL A 44 20.84 -12.22 -4.07
CA VAL A 44 22.04 -11.36 -4.05
C VAL A 44 22.90 -11.79 -2.87
N GLU A 45 24.17 -12.12 -3.14
CA GLU A 45 25.14 -12.53 -2.11
C GLU A 45 24.65 -13.71 -1.23
N GLY A 46 23.82 -14.59 -1.79
CA GLY A 46 23.25 -15.73 -1.08
C GLY A 46 22.00 -15.42 -0.24
N THR A 47 21.53 -14.17 -0.24
CA THR A 47 20.30 -13.74 0.43
C THR A 47 19.15 -13.54 -0.57
N LEU A 48 17.93 -13.89 -0.15
CA LEU A 48 16.72 -13.65 -0.95
C LEU A 48 16.21 -12.24 -0.68
N LEU A 49 16.15 -11.42 -1.72
CA LEU A 49 15.65 -10.05 -1.69
C LEU A 49 14.54 -9.88 -2.73
N SER A 50 13.67 -8.91 -2.49
CA SER A 50 12.77 -8.37 -3.52
C SER A 50 13.56 -7.40 -4.42
N MET A 51 13.19 -7.29 -5.70
CA MET A 51 13.77 -6.27 -6.58
C MET A 51 13.64 -4.86 -5.98
N ALA A 52 12.52 -4.55 -5.31
CA ALA A 52 12.34 -3.27 -4.61
C ALA A 52 13.39 -3.02 -3.51
N ASP A 53 13.72 -4.05 -2.73
CA ASP A 53 14.72 -3.96 -1.66
C ASP A 53 16.14 -3.88 -2.22
N TYR A 54 16.40 -4.59 -3.32
CA TYR A 54 17.68 -4.51 -4.02
C TYR A 54 17.93 -3.11 -4.57
N MET A 55 16.92 -2.47 -5.19
CA MET A 55 17.03 -1.09 -5.65
C MET A 55 17.29 -0.12 -4.47
N GLY A 56 16.64 -0.33 -3.33
CA GLY A 56 16.88 0.46 -2.12
C GLY A 56 18.26 0.24 -1.49
N HIS A 57 18.90 -0.91 -1.75
CA HIS A 57 20.25 -1.23 -1.34
C HIS A 57 21.31 -0.62 -2.29
N LEU A 58 21.07 -0.70 -3.61
CA LEU A 58 21.97 -0.13 -4.62
C LEU A 58 22.01 1.40 -4.59
N TYR A 59 20.86 2.05 -4.44
CA TYR A 59 20.77 3.50 -4.40
C TYR A 59 20.86 4.01 -2.96
N VAL A 60 22.07 4.38 -2.56
CA VAL A 60 22.36 4.86 -1.20
C VAL A 60 21.61 6.16 -0.90
N ARG A 61 20.79 6.12 0.16
CA ARG A 61 20.08 7.28 0.72
C ARG A 61 20.72 7.69 2.04
N THR A 62 21.48 8.78 2.04
CA THR A 62 22.36 9.22 3.15
C THR A 62 21.64 9.57 4.46
N GLY A 63 20.33 9.82 4.43
CA GLY A 63 19.53 10.18 5.61
C GLY A 63 18.37 9.23 5.93
N THR A 64 18.19 8.14 5.19
CA THR A 64 17.08 7.18 5.41
C THR A 64 17.61 5.74 5.39
N PRO A 65 18.26 5.30 6.48
CA PRO A 65 18.77 3.95 6.57
C PRO A 65 17.63 2.92 6.66
N GLU A 66 17.93 1.66 6.36
CA GLU A 66 16.93 0.59 6.19
C GLU A 66 16.07 0.35 7.44
N TYR A 67 16.66 0.41 8.63
CA TYR A 67 15.96 0.26 9.91
C TYR A 67 14.92 1.35 10.23
N VAL A 68 14.89 2.45 9.48
CA VAL A 68 13.88 3.51 9.63
C VAL A 68 12.60 3.18 8.85
N ARG A 69 12.61 2.14 8.00
CA ARG A 69 11.45 1.74 7.21
C ARG A 69 10.37 1.14 8.12
N HIS A 70 9.16 1.68 8.04
CA HIS A 70 7.96 1.06 8.57
C HIS A 70 7.33 0.19 7.48
N ILE A 71 7.63 -1.09 7.50
CA ILE A 71 7.12 -2.13 6.59
C ILE A 71 6.68 -3.34 7.40
N GLU A 72 5.99 -4.31 6.79
CA GLU A 72 5.68 -5.55 7.50
C GLU A 72 6.95 -6.33 7.89
N GLN A 73 7.08 -6.68 9.18
CA GLN A 73 8.15 -7.53 9.71
C GLN A 73 7.62 -8.84 10.33
N GLY A 74 6.33 -9.10 10.14
CA GLY A 74 5.61 -10.19 10.81
C GLY A 74 5.38 -9.93 12.30
N SER A 75 4.40 -10.62 12.87
CA SER A 75 4.15 -10.63 14.31
C SER A 75 3.64 -12.00 14.73
N LEU A 76 3.79 -12.36 16.01
CA LEU A 76 3.27 -13.62 16.56
C LEU A 76 1.74 -13.78 16.45
N ARG A 77 1.03 -12.70 16.08
CA ARG A 77 -0.42 -12.66 15.91
C ARG A 77 -0.86 -12.67 14.44
N THR A 78 0.07 -12.66 13.48
CA THR A 78 -0.27 -12.58 12.06
C THR A 78 -0.29 -13.94 11.40
N PHE A 79 -1.37 -14.24 10.67
CA PHE A 79 -1.39 -15.32 9.69
C PHE A 79 -0.89 -14.78 8.34
N GLY A 80 0.18 -15.37 7.81
CA GLY A 80 0.82 -14.91 6.57
C GLY A 80 -0.12 -14.92 5.36
N GLY A 81 0.14 -14.05 4.38
CA GLY A 81 -0.61 -13.98 3.12
C GLY A 81 -1.96 -13.26 3.17
N HIS A 82 -2.48 -12.93 4.35
CA HIS A 82 -3.75 -12.20 4.50
C HIS A 82 -3.58 -10.72 4.89
N THR A 83 -2.35 -10.26 5.08
CA THR A 83 -2.05 -8.91 5.57
C THR A 83 -2.57 -7.82 4.63
N THR A 84 -2.49 -8.03 3.32
CA THR A 84 -2.91 -7.06 2.29
C THR A 84 -4.42 -6.87 2.21
N VAL A 85 -5.21 -7.85 2.64
CA VAL A 85 -6.68 -7.80 2.63
C VAL A 85 -7.22 -7.14 3.91
N ILE A 86 -6.46 -7.18 4.99
CA ILE A 86 -6.87 -6.73 6.33
C ILE A 86 -6.38 -5.31 6.63
N ALA A 87 -5.27 -4.88 6.01
CA ALA A 87 -4.69 -3.55 6.18
C ALA A 87 -5.62 -2.42 5.72
#